data_AF-A0A1G9L2Z7-F1
#
_entry.id   AF-A0A1G9L2Z7-F1
#
_cell.length_a   1.000
_cell.length_b   1.000
_cell.length_c   1.000
_cell.angle_alpha   90.00
_cell.angle_beta   90.00
_cell.angle_gamma   90.00
#
_symmetry.space_group_name_H-M   'P 1'
#
loop_
_entity.id
_entity.type
_entity.pdbx_description
1 polymer ?
#
loop_
_entity_poly.entity_id
_entity_poly.type
_entity_poly.pdbx_seq_one_letter_code
_entity_poly.pdbx_strand_id
1 'polypeptide(L)'
;MQNLIEFFENETNKKINIFKYSNQKLKLNQKLVSFNNEIYIIETHEKFSISNPSGYFYIISQQNLDFENLKRVLDNLYDDIEIFEYEKFVLLNSSSELDINLSTPEIIESETYTNTLIAYIGKINTIETFNTRISIFKDVIPFLNNSSSSTKFINLNDLTIHKAITLINSEKSFYSLIDFQSIKTMDKNLLHTGISFIENDLNISKTSSYLFLHRNTLIYRLEKIKEILGLDIKTFKDAFIFYISIKSYFISKL
;
A
#
# COMPACT_ATOMS: atom_id res chain seq x y z
N MET A 1 14.86 -30.81 -15.14
CA MET A 1 13.99 -30.58 -13.97
C MET A 1 13.26 -29.25 -14.04
N GLN A 2 13.91 -28.14 -14.39
CA GLN A 2 13.28 -26.81 -14.44
C GLN A 2 12.03 -26.76 -15.36
N ASN A 3 12.11 -27.30 -16.58
CA ASN A 3 10.93 -27.41 -17.47
C ASN A 3 9.80 -28.29 -16.92
N LEU A 4 10.12 -29.28 -16.07
CA LEU A 4 9.13 -30.17 -15.47
C LEU A 4 8.42 -29.50 -14.29
N ILE A 5 9.19 -28.72 -13.51
CA ILE A 5 8.65 -27.85 -12.46
C ILE A 5 7.70 -26.84 -13.11
N GLU A 6 8.15 -26.09 -14.12
CA GLU A 6 7.30 -25.14 -14.84
C GLU A 6 6.04 -25.79 -15.44
N PHE A 7 6.15 -26.99 -16.02
CA PHE A 7 5.00 -27.75 -16.50
C PHE A 7 4.00 -28.04 -15.38
N PHE A 8 4.43 -28.62 -14.25
CA PHE A 8 3.51 -28.92 -13.16
C PHE A 8 3.00 -27.65 -12.47
N GLU A 9 3.79 -26.58 -12.37
CA GLU A 9 3.32 -25.32 -11.83
C GLU A 9 2.22 -24.71 -12.71
N ASN A 10 2.30 -24.88 -14.03
CA ASN A 10 1.27 -24.44 -14.97
C ASN A 10 0.01 -25.33 -14.92
N GLU A 11 0.18 -26.66 -14.87
CA GLU A 11 -0.95 -27.61 -14.85
C GLU A 11 -1.69 -27.67 -13.52
N THR A 12 -0.96 -27.58 -12.40
CA THR A 12 -1.52 -27.70 -11.05
C THR A 12 -1.81 -26.37 -10.40
N ASN A 13 -1.29 -25.27 -10.97
CA ASN A 13 -1.41 -23.93 -10.43
C ASN A 13 -0.88 -23.84 -8.97
N LYS A 14 0.13 -24.66 -8.65
CA LYS A 14 0.82 -24.73 -7.35
C LYS A 14 2.29 -24.39 -7.56
N LYS A 15 2.93 -23.69 -6.61
CA LYS A 15 4.38 -23.52 -6.65
C LYS A 15 5.01 -24.83 -6.18
N ILE A 16 5.94 -25.35 -6.95
CA ILE A 16 6.48 -26.69 -6.72
C ILE A 16 7.97 -26.58 -6.46
N ASN A 17 8.36 -26.91 -5.24
CA ASN A 17 9.75 -27.12 -4.90
C ASN A 17 10.05 -28.62 -4.98
N ILE A 18 11.11 -28.98 -5.71
CA ILE A 18 11.60 -30.35 -5.78
C ILE A 18 13.01 -30.40 -5.22
N PHE A 19 13.23 -31.26 -4.23
CA PHE A 19 14.54 -31.48 -3.63
C PHE A 19 14.77 -32.97 -3.37
N LYS A 20 16.04 -33.39 -3.36
CA LYS A 20 16.43 -34.78 -3.17
C LYS A 20 16.06 -35.23 -1.74
N TYR A 21 15.46 -36.42 -1.62
CA TYR A 21 15.11 -36.98 -0.32
C TYR A 21 16.35 -37.45 0.44
N SER A 22 16.50 -36.99 1.68
CA SER A 22 17.66 -37.25 2.56
C SER A 22 17.24 -37.90 3.88
N ASN A 23 16.19 -38.74 3.87
CA ASN A 23 15.66 -39.42 5.06
C ASN A 23 15.09 -38.50 6.16
N GLN A 24 14.65 -37.30 5.77
CA GLN A 24 14.01 -36.34 6.66
C GLN A 24 12.51 -36.57 6.82
N LYS A 25 11.94 -36.19 7.98
CA LYS A 25 10.51 -36.32 8.27
C LYS A 25 9.69 -35.39 7.35
N LEU A 26 8.65 -35.92 6.72
CA LEU A 26 7.80 -35.17 5.80
C LEU A 26 6.87 -34.20 6.53
N LYS A 27 6.71 -33.00 5.97
CA LYS A 27 5.64 -32.08 6.33
C LYS A 27 4.32 -32.47 5.65
N LEU A 28 3.19 -31.93 6.13
CA LEU A 28 1.84 -32.19 5.60
C LEU A 28 1.69 -31.87 4.10
N ASN A 29 2.42 -30.87 3.60
CA ASN A 29 2.42 -30.40 2.22
C ASN A 29 3.51 -31.05 1.33
N GLN A 30 4.17 -32.12 1.82
CA GLN A 30 5.25 -32.79 1.13
C GLN A 30 4.85 -34.22 0.72
N LYS A 31 5.16 -34.59 -0.52
CA LYS A 31 4.97 -35.95 -1.05
C LYS A 31 6.28 -36.49 -1.62
N LEU A 32 6.49 -37.79 -1.50
CA LEU A 32 7.63 -38.47 -2.10
C LEU A 32 7.29 -38.94 -3.52
N VAL A 33 8.22 -38.73 -4.45
CA VAL A 33 8.13 -39.23 -5.82
C VAL A 33 9.45 -39.87 -6.21
N SER A 34 9.38 -41.06 -6.82
CA SER A 34 10.55 -41.75 -7.38
C SER A 34 10.71 -41.42 -8.86
N PHE A 35 11.92 -41.06 -9.26
CA PHE A 35 12.27 -40.80 -10.67
C PHE A 35 13.74 -41.16 -10.89
N ASN A 36 14.04 -41.92 -11.96
CA ASN A 36 15.40 -42.38 -12.28
C ASN A 36 16.17 -43.00 -11.09
N ASN A 37 15.53 -43.93 -10.37
CA ASN A 37 16.08 -44.59 -9.16
C ASN A 37 16.45 -43.66 -7.99
N GLU A 38 16.03 -42.40 -8.04
CA GLU A 38 16.22 -41.43 -6.96
C GLU A 38 14.85 -41.03 -6.38
N ILE A 39 14.84 -40.70 -5.09
CA ILE A 39 13.63 -40.25 -4.39
C ILE A 39 13.72 -38.73 -4.21
N TYR A 40 12.65 -38.04 -4.57
CA TYR A 40 12.49 -36.60 -4.43
C TYR A 40 11.32 -36.29 -3.49
N ILE A 41 11.44 -35.20 -2.75
CA ILE A 41 10.32 -34.54 -2.09
C ILE A 41 9.77 -33.49 -3.05
N ILE A 42 8.48 -33.60 -3.33
CA ILE A 42 7.67 -32.56 -3.95
C ILE A 42 6.95 -31.82 -2.82
N GLU A 43 7.28 -30.56 -2.65
CA GLU A 43 6.55 -29.65 -1.77
C GLU A 43 5.63 -28.79 -2.64
N THR A 44 4.32 -28.93 -2.43
CA THR A 44 3.31 -28.12 -3.11
C THR A 44 2.89 -26.98 -2.21
N HIS A 45 3.16 -25.75 -2.63
CA HIS A 45 2.55 -24.57 -2.05
C HIS A 45 1.38 -24.17 -2.94
N GLU A 46 0.21 -23.88 -2.38
CA GLU A 46 -0.87 -23.30 -3.17
C GLU A 46 -0.35 -22.00 -3.79
N LYS A 47 -0.22 -21.97 -5.12
CA LYS A 47 0.07 -20.73 -5.83
C LYS A 47 -1.28 -20.04 -5.87
N PHE A 48 -1.42 -18.95 -5.13
CA PHE A 48 -2.49 -18.00 -5.38
C PHE A 48 -2.50 -17.67 -6.88
N SER A 49 -3.54 -18.12 -7.57
CA SER A 49 -3.77 -17.78 -8.96
C SER A 49 -5.26 -17.59 -9.08
N ILE A 50 -5.65 -16.35 -8.86
CA ILE A 50 -6.95 -15.94 -9.28
C ILE A 50 -6.93 -15.91 -10.81
N SER A 51 -7.35 -17.01 -11.44
CA SER A 51 -7.47 -17.08 -12.89
C SER A 51 -8.55 -16.13 -13.42
N ASN A 52 -9.52 -15.77 -12.57
CA ASN A 52 -10.59 -14.83 -12.92
C ASN A 52 -11.06 -14.00 -11.71
N PRO A 53 -10.40 -12.87 -11.38
CA PRO A 53 -10.74 -12.10 -10.19
C PRO A 53 -12.03 -11.35 -10.42
N SER A 54 -12.98 -11.57 -9.52
CA SER A 54 -14.27 -10.92 -9.53
C SER A 54 -14.64 -10.54 -8.10
N GLY A 55 -14.76 -9.24 -7.83
CA GLY A 55 -15.15 -8.74 -6.52
C GLY A 55 -14.40 -7.49 -6.12
N TYR A 56 -14.49 -7.15 -4.84
CA TYR A 56 -13.84 -6.02 -4.20
C TYR A 56 -12.61 -6.50 -3.45
N PHE A 57 -11.46 -5.93 -3.80
CA PHE A 57 -10.17 -6.40 -3.30
C PHE A 57 -9.50 -5.41 -2.36
N TYR A 58 -8.94 -5.98 -1.30
CA TYR A 58 -8.17 -5.29 -0.28
C TYR A 58 -6.83 -6.00 -0.10
N ILE A 59 -5.77 -5.23 0.09
CA ILE A 59 -4.43 -5.71 0.41
C ILE A 59 -4.12 -5.32 1.85
N ILE A 60 -3.77 -6.28 2.69
CA ILE A 60 -3.35 -6.06 4.07
C ILE A 60 -1.85 -6.33 4.18
N SER A 61 -1.12 -5.38 4.77
CA SER A 61 0.33 -5.45 5.01
C SER A 61 0.62 -5.28 6.50
N GLN A 62 1.42 -6.20 7.05
CA GLN A 62 1.82 -6.21 8.46
C GLN A 62 3.34 -6.40 8.61
N GLN A 63 3.94 -5.72 9.59
CA GLN A 63 5.34 -5.95 9.97
C GLN A 63 5.42 -7.25 10.80
N ASN A 64 5.80 -8.37 10.17
CA ASN A 64 5.75 -9.75 10.71
C ASN A 64 4.37 -10.41 10.57
N LEU A 65 3.95 -10.59 9.32
CA LEU A 65 2.70 -11.26 8.98
C LEU A 65 2.60 -12.67 9.60
N ASP A 66 1.64 -12.85 10.50
CA ASP A 66 1.09 -14.15 10.89
C ASP A 66 -0.23 -14.34 10.14
N PHE A 67 -0.16 -15.08 9.03
CA PHE A 67 -1.30 -15.27 8.12
C PHE A 67 -2.51 -15.89 8.83
N GLU A 68 -2.31 -16.93 9.63
CA GLU A 68 -3.41 -17.66 10.27
C GLU A 68 -4.09 -16.80 11.35
N ASN A 69 -3.30 -16.03 12.11
CA ASN A 69 -3.88 -15.11 13.09
C ASN A 69 -4.67 -13.99 12.40
N LEU A 70 -4.11 -13.35 11.39
CA LEU A 70 -4.80 -12.28 10.66
C LEU A 70 -6.05 -12.81 9.94
N LYS A 71 -5.97 -13.99 9.33
CA LYS A 71 -7.12 -14.64 8.69
C LYS A 71 -8.28 -14.83 9.67
N ARG A 72 -7.99 -15.40 10.85
CA ARG A 72 -9.00 -15.57 11.92
C ARG A 72 -9.64 -14.25 12.34
N VAL A 73 -8.86 -13.17 12.44
CA VAL A 73 -9.39 -11.84 12.78
C VAL A 73 -10.32 -11.33 11.67
N LEU A 74 -9.93 -11.48 10.41
CA LEU A 74 -10.73 -11.04 9.26
C LEU A 74 -12.03 -11.85 9.12
N ASP A 75 -11.97 -13.18 9.30
CA ASP A 75 -13.15 -14.06 9.29
C ASP A 75 -14.15 -13.74 10.42
N ASN A 76 -13.67 -13.18 11.54
CA ASN A 76 -14.54 -12.71 12.62
C ASN A 76 -15.16 -11.33 12.35
N LEU A 77 -14.51 -10.51 11.53
CA LEU A 77 -14.95 -9.14 11.24
C LEU A 77 -15.92 -9.06 10.06
N TYR A 78 -15.78 -9.96 9.08
CA TYR A 78 -16.56 -9.91 7.86
C TYR A 78 -17.03 -11.31 7.44
N ASP A 79 -18.28 -11.39 7.03
CA ASP A 79 -18.89 -12.59 6.45
C ASP A 79 -18.64 -12.65 4.93
N ASP A 80 -18.73 -13.85 4.35
CA ASP A 80 -18.67 -14.09 2.89
C ASP A 80 -17.44 -13.47 2.19
N ILE A 81 -16.29 -13.56 2.86
CA ILE A 81 -14.99 -13.13 2.33
C ILE A 81 -14.12 -14.30 1.87
N GLU A 82 -13.21 -14.02 0.95
CA GLU A 82 -12.13 -14.94 0.59
C GLU A 82 -10.79 -14.30 0.96
N ILE A 83 -9.97 -15.04 1.71
CA ILE A 83 -8.67 -14.57 2.19
C ILE A 83 -7.56 -15.44 1.63
N PHE A 84 -6.52 -14.80 1.11
CA PHE A 84 -5.40 -15.48 0.48
C PHE A 84 -4.06 -14.88 0.87
N GLU A 85 -3.04 -15.73 1.01
CA GLU A 85 -1.66 -15.29 1.15
C GLU A 85 -1.08 -14.91 -0.23
N TYR A 86 -0.45 -13.74 -0.31
CA TYR A 86 0.17 -13.27 -1.54
C TYR A 86 1.50 -12.57 -1.26
N GLU A 87 2.60 -13.28 -1.55
CA GLU A 87 3.97 -12.84 -1.25
C GLU A 87 4.18 -12.50 0.23
N LYS A 88 4.17 -11.21 0.59
CA LYS A 88 4.30 -10.70 1.97
C LYS A 88 3.03 -10.01 2.47
N PHE A 89 1.94 -10.15 1.72
CA PHE A 89 0.67 -9.48 1.94
C PHE A 89 -0.44 -10.51 2.10
N VAL A 90 -1.55 -10.05 2.65
CA VAL A 90 -2.82 -10.79 2.65
C VAL A 90 -3.77 -10.10 1.71
N LEU A 91 -4.42 -10.88 0.86
CA LEU A 91 -5.47 -10.41 -0.03
C LEU A 91 -6.80 -10.83 0.53
N LEU A 92 -7.72 -9.87 0.59
CA LEU A 92 -9.10 -10.09 0.97
C LEU A 92 -9.98 -9.71 -0.20
N ASN A 93 -10.84 -10.64 -0.61
CA ASN A 93 -11.83 -10.48 -1.67
C ASN A 93 -13.24 -10.63 -1.09
N SER A 94 -14.20 -9.92 -1.67
CA SER A 94 -15.60 -9.94 -1.27
C SER A 94 -16.50 -9.64 -2.45
N SER A 95 -17.73 -10.16 -2.41
CA SER A 95 -18.71 -9.92 -3.49
C SER A 95 -19.29 -8.50 -3.47
N SER A 96 -19.34 -7.87 -2.29
CA SER A 96 -19.77 -6.49 -2.04
C SER A 96 -18.65 -5.67 -1.39
N GLU A 97 -18.71 -4.35 -1.53
CA GLU A 97 -17.78 -3.45 -0.84
C GLU A 97 -17.97 -3.56 0.68
N LEU A 98 -16.88 -3.80 1.41
CA LEU A 98 -16.87 -3.91 2.86
C LEU A 98 -16.71 -2.53 3.49
N ASP A 99 -17.22 -2.37 4.72
CA ASP A 99 -17.02 -1.16 5.55
C ASP A 99 -15.62 -1.13 6.18
N ILE A 100 -14.60 -1.30 5.34
CA ILE A 100 -13.20 -1.14 5.70
C ILE A 100 -12.84 0.33 5.49
N ASN A 101 -12.40 0.99 6.57
CA ASN A 101 -12.12 2.42 6.58
C ASN A 101 -10.90 2.75 7.46
N LEU A 102 -10.70 4.03 7.76
CA LEU A 102 -9.55 4.55 8.52
C LEU A 102 -9.41 3.94 9.94
N SER A 103 -10.49 3.47 10.55
CA SER A 103 -10.47 2.84 11.88
C SER A 103 -10.19 1.33 11.85
N THR A 104 -10.45 0.66 10.73
CA THR A 104 -10.31 -0.79 10.62
C THR A 104 -8.88 -1.29 10.91
N PRO A 105 -7.80 -0.62 10.47
CA PRO A 105 -6.44 -1.03 10.82
C PRO A 105 -6.19 -1.06 12.34
N GLU A 106 -6.76 -0.11 13.11
CA GLU A 106 -6.60 -0.05 14.57
C GLU A 106 -7.34 -1.20 15.26
N ILE A 107 -8.51 -1.57 14.73
CA ILE A 107 -9.26 -2.75 15.21
C ILE A 107 -8.42 -4.01 15.00
N ILE A 108 -7.88 -4.22 13.80
CA ILE A 108 -7.04 -5.38 13.49
C ILE A 108 -5.79 -5.38 14.38
N GLU A 109 -5.13 -4.24 14.56
CA GLU A 109 -3.96 -4.08 15.43
C GLU A 109 -4.23 -4.46 16.89
N SER A 110 -5.43 -4.17 17.39
CA SER A 110 -5.80 -4.53 18.77
C SER A 110 -5.87 -6.04 19.00
N GLU A 111 -6.13 -6.81 17.94
CA GLU A 111 -6.22 -8.28 17.96
C GLU A 111 -4.92 -8.97 17.54
N THR A 112 -4.18 -8.39 16.58
CA THR A 112 -2.95 -8.96 16.04
C THR A 112 -1.67 -8.42 16.69
N TYR A 113 -1.77 -7.34 17.46
CA TYR A 113 -0.65 -6.60 18.07
C TYR A 113 0.41 -6.16 17.04
N THR A 114 0.01 -6.02 15.77
CA THR A 114 0.93 -5.78 14.66
C THR A 114 0.46 -4.61 13.81
N ASN A 115 1.33 -3.62 13.60
CA ASN A 115 1.01 -2.44 12.78
C ASN A 115 0.51 -2.85 11.39
N THR A 116 -0.67 -2.35 11.03
CA THR A 116 -1.44 -2.80 9.89
C THR A 116 -1.65 -1.65 8.92
N LEU A 117 -1.36 -1.90 7.64
CA LEU A 117 -1.80 -1.07 6.53
C LEU A 117 -2.82 -1.85 5.71
N ILE A 118 -3.93 -1.22 5.35
CA ILE A 118 -4.93 -1.78 4.45
C ILE A 118 -5.05 -0.90 3.20
N ALA A 119 -5.03 -1.51 2.02
CA ALA A 119 -5.21 -0.84 0.74
C ALA A 119 -6.41 -1.40 0.00
N TYR A 120 -7.43 -0.57 -0.23
CA TYR A 120 -8.52 -0.92 -1.13
C TYR A 120 -8.10 -0.68 -2.58
N ILE A 121 -8.02 -1.77 -3.35
CA ILE A 121 -7.64 -1.73 -4.77
C ILE A 121 -8.87 -1.83 -5.71
N GLY A 122 -10.05 -1.52 -5.19
CA GLY A 122 -11.27 -1.37 -5.97
C GLY A 122 -11.95 -2.69 -6.38
N LYS A 123 -13.07 -2.53 -7.09
CA LYS A 123 -13.71 -3.63 -7.81
C LYS A 123 -12.86 -4.07 -9.00
N ILE A 124 -12.66 -5.38 -9.13
CA ILE A 124 -11.82 -6.01 -10.15
C ILE A 124 -12.63 -7.12 -10.80
N ASN A 125 -12.60 -7.15 -12.15
CA ASN A 125 -13.28 -8.14 -12.96
C ASN A 125 -12.33 -8.86 -13.95
N THR A 126 -11.05 -8.48 -13.97
CA THR A 126 -10.04 -9.04 -14.89
C THR A 126 -8.70 -9.18 -14.19
N ILE A 127 -7.97 -10.24 -14.55
CA ILE A 127 -6.62 -10.50 -14.01
C ILE A 127 -5.62 -9.41 -14.37
N GLU A 128 -5.78 -8.78 -15.54
CA GLU A 128 -4.98 -7.63 -15.95
C GLU A 128 -5.15 -6.46 -14.98
N THR A 129 -6.38 -6.08 -14.66
CA THR A 129 -6.66 -4.99 -13.71
C THR A 129 -6.08 -5.30 -12.34
N PHE A 130 -6.23 -6.54 -11.87
CA PHE A 130 -5.64 -7.00 -10.62
C PHE A 130 -4.12 -6.84 -10.61
N ASN A 131 -3.45 -7.37 -11.63
CA ASN A 131 -2.00 -7.31 -11.77
C ASN A 131 -1.48 -5.87 -11.86
N THR A 132 -2.18 -4.99 -12.58
CA THR A 132 -1.81 -3.57 -12.66
C THR A 132 -1.93 -2.90 -11.30
N ARG A 133 -3.07 -3.06 -10.60
CA ARG A 133 -3.32 -2.37 -9.33
C ARG A 133 -2.42 -2.90 -8.20
N ILE A 134 -2.17 -4.20 -8.14
CA ILE A 134 -1.25 -4.77 -7.15
C ILE A 134 0.20 -4.33 -7.42
N SER A 135 0.60 -4.22 -8.70
CA SER A 135 1.91 -3.66 -9.06
C SER A 135 2.03 -2.20 -8.61
N ILE A 136 0.99 -1.38 -8.82
CA ILE A 136 0.98 0.02 -8.35
C ILE A 136 1.11 0.08 -6.82
N PHE A 137 0.37 -0.76 -6.09
CA PHE A 137 0.49 -0.83 -4.63
C PHE A 137 1.93 -1.19 -4.20
N LYS A 138 2.55 -2.19 -4.84
CA LYS A 138 3.94 -2.60 -4.56
C LYS A 138 4.95 -1.50 -4.81
N ASP A 139 4.73 -0.65 -5.81
CA ASP A 139 5.58 0.51 -6.07
C ASP A 139 5.42 1.57 -4.98
N VAL A 140 4.23 1.70 -4.40
CA VAL A 140 3.88 2.79 -3.46
C VAL A 140 4.18 2.42 -2.00
N ILE A 141 4.04 1.14 -1.62
CA ILE A 141 4.15 0.68 -0.22
C ILE A 141 5.46 1.06 0.49
N PRO A 142 6.66 1.08 -0.15
CA PRO A 142 7.88 1.46 0.55
C PRO A 142 7.85 2.92 1.02
N PHE A 143 7.20 3.79 0.24
CA PHE A 143 7.08 5.21 0.58
C PHE A 143 6.10 5.45 1.72
N LEU A 144 5.02 4.65 1.79
CA LEU A 144 4.04 4.73 2.87
C LEU A 144 4.65 4.32 4.20
N ASN A 145 5.37 3.19 4.23
CA ASN A 145 6.02 2.69 5.44
C ASN A 145 7.08 3.64 6.02
N ASN A 146 7.74 4.43 5.17
CA ASN A 146 8.77 5.37 5.59
C ASN A 146 8.25 6.79 5.84
N SER A 147 7.03 7.09 5.37
CA SER A 147 6.42 8.40 5.61
C SER A 147 5.93 8.49 7.05
N SER A 148 6.17 9.62 7.71
CA SER A 148 5.61 9.91 9.03
C SER A 148 4.08 10.11 9.01
N SER A 149 3.43 9.85 7.87
CA SER A 149 2.01 10.02 7.66
C SER A 149 1.28 8.80 8.21
N SER A 150 0.34 9.05 9.10
CA SER A 150 -0.43 8.08 9.87
C SER A 150 -1.53 7.36 9.08
N THR A 151 -1.54 7.43 7.75
CA THR A 151 -2.63 6.86 6.94
C THR A 151 -2.46 5.33 6.86
N LYS A 152 -3.15 4.64 7.77
CA LYS A 152 -3.16 3.17 7.84
C LYS A 152 -4.14 2.52 6.87
N PHE A 153 -5.02 3.31 6.25
CA PHE A 153 -5.91 2.90 5.18
C PHE A 153 -5.68 3.77 3.95
N ILE A 154 -5.56 3.14 2.78
CA ILE A 154 -5.43 3.82 1.49
C ILE A 154 -6.45 3.28 0.50
N ASN A 155 -7.01 4.16 -0.33
CA ASN A 155 -7.95 3.79 -1.39
C ASN A 155 -7.34 4.03 -2.79
N LEU A 156 -8.14 3.84 -3.83
CA LEU A 156 -7.72 4.05 -5.22
C LEU A 156 -7.26 5.49 -5.53
N ASN A 157 -7.88 6.50 -4.93
CA ASN A 157 -7.48 7.89 -5.14
C ASN A 157 -6.12 8.16 -4.50
N ASP A 158 -5.87 7.62 -3.31
CA ASP A 158 -4.56 7.72 -2.64
C ASP A 158 -3.48 7.03 -3.48
N LEU A 159 -3.74 5.81 -3.95
CA LEU A 159 -2.83 5.09 -4.85
C LEU A 159 -2.53 5.87 -6.13
N THR A 160 -3.54 6.53 -6.70
CA THR A 160 -3.39 7.37 -7.90
C THR A 160 -2.45 8.55 -7.62
N ILE A 161 -2.65 9.25 -6.51
CA ILE A 161 -1.82 10.39 -6.10
C ILE A 161 -0.38 9.92 -5.86
N HIS A 162 -0.19 8.86 -5.08
CA HIS A 162 1.15 8.35 -4.77
C HIS A 162 1.89 7.89 -6.03
N LYS A 163 1.21 7.14 -6.91
CA LYS A 163 1.81 6.70 -8.18
C LYS A 163 2.18 7.88 -9.07
N ALA A 164 1.33 8.90 -9.15
CA ALA A 164 1.62 10.12 -9.91
C ALA A 164 2.88 10.82 -9.38
N ILE A 165 3.03 10.97 -8.06
CA ILE A 165 4.22 11.58 -7.46
C ILE A 165 5.47 10.72 -7.73
N THR A 166 5.37 9.39 -7.63
CA THR A 166 6.50 8.49 -7.96
C THR A 166 6.94 8.64 -9.42
N LEU A 167 5.99 8.75 -10.36
CA LEU A 167 6.30 8.99 -11.77
C LEU A 167 6.96 10.35 -11.98
N ILE A 168 6.44 11.41 -11.35
CA ILE A 168 7.02 12.75 -11.40
C ILE A 168 8.47 12.73 -10.88
N ASN A 169 8.73 12.02 -9.78
CA ASN A 169 10.07 11.94 -9.19
C ASN A 169 11.06 11.09 -9.98
N SER A 170 10.57 10.22 -10.88
CA SER A 170 11.45 9.49 -11.79
C SER A 170 12.11 10.41 -12.83
N GLU A 171 11.50 11.58 -13.10
CA GLU A 171 12.01 12.61 -13.99
C GLU A 171 12.85 13.65 -13.24
N LYS A 172 14.17 13.44 -13.17
CA LYS A 172 15.09 14.36 -12.43
C LYS A 172 15.00 15.83 -12.87
N SER A 173 14.62 16.08 -14.12
CA SER A 173 14.40 17.43 -14.65
C SER A 173 13.33 18.20 -13.87
N PHE A 174 12.33 17.49 -13.33
CA PHE A 174 11.27 18.08 -12.52
C PHE A 174 11.81 18.76 -11.26
N TYR A 175 12.87 18.23 -10.65
CA TYR A 175 13.50 18.85 -9.47
C TYR A 175 14.05 20.24 -9.74
N SER A 176 14.40 20.56 -11.00
CA SER A 176 14.84 21.92 -11.36
C SER A 176 13.71 22.96 -11.33
N LEU A 177 12.44 22.51 -11.35
CA LEU A 177 11.26 23.36 -11.29
C LEU A 177 10.79 23.63 -9.85
N ILE A 178 11.37 22.93 -8.87
CA ILE A 178 10.98 23.03 -7.46
C ILE A 178 12.12 23.64 -6.65
N ASP A 179 11.79 24.64 -5.84
CA ASP A 179 12.73 25.19 -4.84
C ASP A 179 12.85 24.27 -3.61
N PHE A 180 13.55 23.14 -3.79
CA PHE A 180 13.85 22.20 -2.70
C PHE A 180 14.67 22.82 -1.57
N GLN A 181 15.45 23.87 -1.84
CA GLN A 181 16.24 24.52 -0.80
C GLN A 181 15.35 25.31 0.16
N SER A 182 14.40 26.07 -0.37
CA SER A 182 13.40 26.76 0.46
C SER A 182 12.51 25.78 1.22
N ILE A 183 12.08 24.68 0.58
CA ILE A 183 11.31 23.63 1.27
C ILE A 183 12.12 22.98 2.40
N LYS A 184 13.43 22.78 2.20
CA LYS A 184 14.32 22.16 3.20
C LYS A 184 14.52 23.02 4.45
N THR A 185 14.61 24.33 4.28
CA THR A 185 14.86 25.27 5.40
C THR A 185 13.57 25.72 6.08
N MET A 186 12.42 25.52 5.44
CA MET A 186 11.11 25.85 5.97
C MET A 186 10.75 25.03 7.21
N ASP A 187 10.05 25.66 8.16
CA ASP A 187 9.53 24.99 9.35
C ASP A 187 8.59 23.84 8.95
N LYS A 188 8.86 22.64 9.49
CA LYS A 188 8.03 21.45 9.29
C LYS A 188 6.56 21.69 9.66
N ASN A 189 6.28 22.54 10.65
CA ASN A 189 4.90 22.88 11.00
C ASN A 189 4.20 23.68 9.90
N LEU A 190 4.91 24.53 9.16
CA LEU A 190 4.34 25.25 8.01
C LEU A 190 4.08 24.29 6.85
N LEU A 191 5.00 23.37 6.57
CA LEU A 191 4.81 22.34 5.55
C LEU A 191 3.58 21.47 5.86
N HIS A 192 3.47 21.00 7.11
CA HIS A 192 2.31 20.24 7.57
C HIS A 192 1.02 21.06 7.53
N THR A 193 1.07 22.35 7.88
CA THR A 193 -0.09 23.25 7.79
C THR A 193 -0.58 23.39 6.35
N GLY A 194 0.34 23.60 5.40
CA GLY A 194 0.01 23.71 3.97
C GLY A 194 -0.59 22.43 3.41
N ILE A 195 0.03 21.26 3.69
CA ILE A 195 -0.53 19.96 3.27
C ILE A 195 -1.93 19.76 3.85
N SER A 196 -2.09 19.97 5.16
CA SER A 196 -3.38 19.78 5.84
C SER A 196 -4.45 20.75 5.33
N PHE A 197 -4.07 21.97 4.93
CA PHE A 197 -5.00 22.90 4.30
C PHE A 197 -5.56 22.37 2.99
N ILE A 198 -4.70 21.76 2.16
CA ILE A 198 -5.08 21.16 0.88
C ILE A 198 -5.91 19.89 1.09
N GLU A 199 -5.49 19.01 2.00
CA GLU A 199 -6.20 17.77 2.34
C GLU A 199 -7.56 18.04 3.03
N ASN A 200 -7.80 19.26 3.52
CA ASN A 200 -9.09 19.73 4.05
C ASN A 200 -9.81 20.68 3.06
N ASP A 201 -9.71 20.40 1.76
CA ASP A 201 -10.43 21.11 0.68
C ASP A 201 -10.17 22.62 0.60
N LEU A 202 -8.97 23.08 0.99
CA LEU A 202 -8.63 24.51 1.07
C LEU A 202 -9.60 25.29 2.00
N ASN A 203 -10.18 24.59 2.99
CA ASN A 203 -11.18 25.15 3.87
C ASN A 203 -10.57 25.58 5.21
N ILE A 204 -10.51 26.89 5.44
CA ILE A 204 -9.93 27.47 6.65
C ILE A 204 -10.56 26.89 7.92
N SER A 205 -11.89 26.75 7.98
CA SER A 205 -12.57 26.28 9.18
C SER A 205 -12.25 24.81 9.46
N LYS A 206 -12.36 23.94 8.44
CA LYS A 206 -12.02 22.50 8.58
C LYS A 206 -10.58 22.32 9.02
N THR A 207 -9.64 22.99 8.36
CA THR A 207 -8.21 22.90 8.68
C THR A 207 -7.88 23.45 10.06
N SER A 208 -8.50 24.55 10.48
CA SER A 208 -8.29 25.14 11.80
C SER A 208 -8.72 24.16 12.91
N SER A 209 -9.87 23.51 12.73
CA SER A 209 -10.34 22.46 13.64
C SER A 209 -9.44 21.23 13.61
N TYR A 210 -9.04 20.75 12.43
CA TYR A 210 -8.16 19.59 12.26
C TYR A 210 -6.79 19.79 12.92
N LEU A 211 -6.20 20.98 12.77
CA LEU A 211 -4.90 21.32 13.33
C LEU A 211 -4.96 21.85 14.77
N PHE A 212 -6.15 21.98 15.37
CA PHE A 212 -6.36 22.64 16.67
C PHE A 212 -5.76 24.05 16.74
N LEU A 213 -5.78 24.78 15.62
CA LEU A 213 -5.29 26.15 15.54
C LEU A 213 -6.45 27.13 15.62
N HIS A 214 -6.15 28.36 16.06
CA HIS A 214 -7.05 29.47 15.82
C HIS A 214 -7.01 29.91 14.35
N ARG A 215 -8.14 30.34 13.80
CA ARG A 215 -8.29 30.78 12.40
C ARG A 215 -7.22 31.78 11.97
N ASN A 216 -6.95 32.79 12.79
CA ASN A 216 -5.96 33.83 12.47
C ASN A 216 -4.54 33.27 12.43
N THR A 217 -4.23 32.31 13.30
CA THR A 217 -2.93 31.62 13.30
C THR A 217 -2.76 30.81 12.02
N LEU A 218 -3.81 30.12 11.58
CA LEU A 218 -3.81 29.42 10.30
C LEU A 218 -3.58 30.40 9.14
N ILE A 219 -4.34 31.50 9.06
CA ILE A 219 -4.18 32.52 8.01
C ILE A 219 -2.75 33.06 7.99
N TYR A 220 -2.18 33.40 9.14
CA TYR A 220 -0.80 33.86 9.24
C TYR A 220 0.19 32.83 8.70
N ARG A 221 0.01 31.53 9.02
CA ARG A 221 0.85 30.46 8.48
C ARG A 221 0.71 30.34 6.96
N LEU A 222 -0.50 30.49 6.41
CA LEU A 222 -0.73 30.48 4.96
C LEU A 222 -0.04 31.67 4.26
N GLU A 223 -0.13 32.88 4.84
CA GLU A 223 0.62 34.04 4.32
C GLU A 223 2.14 33.81 4.40
N LYS A 224 2.63 33.20 5.48
CA LYS A 224 4.05 32.87 5.61
C LYS A 224 4.53 31.88 4.55
N ILE A 225 3.70 30.89 4.19
CA ILE A 225 3.99 29.98 3.07
C ILE A 225 4.12 30.76 1.76
N LYS A 226 3.20 31.69 1.50
CA LYS A 226 3.23 32.55 0.32
C LYS A 226 4.46 33.45 0.26
N GLU A 227 4.88 34.03 1.38
CA GLU A 227 6.10 34.84 1.46
C GLU A 227 7.37 34.03 1.14
N ILE A 228 7.45 32.77 1.60
CA ILE A 228 8.64 31.93 1.45
C ILE A 228 8.71 31.32 0.05
N LEU A 229 7.60 30.81 -0.48
CA LEU A 229 7.58 30.03 -1.73
C LEU A 229 6.98 30.78 -2.91
N GLY A 230 6.41 31.97 -2.71
CA GLY A 230 5.69 32.70 -3.75
C GLY A 230 4.35 32.06 -4.16
N LEU A 231 3.86 31.07 -3.41
CA LEU A 231 2.65 30.29 -3.73
C LEU A 231 1.48 30.71 -2.84
N ASP A 232 0.40 31.22 -3.44
CA ASP A 232 -0.85 31.49 -2.72
C ASP A 232 -1.73 30.23 -2.70
N ILE A 233 -1.47 29.36 -1.71
CA ILE A 233 -2.13 28.06 -1.61
C ILE A 233 -3.62 28.12 -1.28
N LYS A 234 -4.24 29.31 -1.21
CA LYS A 234 -5.70 29.48 -1.22
C LYS A 234 -6.29 29.30 -2.64
N THR A 235 -5.45 29.39 -3.67
CA THR A 235 -5.83 29.09 -5.05
C THR A 235 -5.49 27.64 -5.38
N PHE A 236 -6.35 26.97 -6.14
CA PHE A 236 -6.12 25.57 -6.52
C PHE A 236 -4.80 25.36 -7.26
N LYS A 237 -4.43 26.25 -8.18
CA LYS A 237 -3.22 26.12 -8.98
C LYS A 237 -1.97 26.11 -8.11
N ASP A 238 -1.83 27.09 -7.23
CA ASP A 238 -0.65 27.21 -6.36
C ASP A 238 -0.65 26.14 -5.27
N ALA A 239 -1.84 25.77 -4.76
CA ALA A 239 -2.00 24.63 -3.86
C ALA A 239 -1.52 23.33 -4.50
N PHE A 240 -1.90 23.06 -5.76
CA PHE A 240 -1.45 21.87 -6.48
C PHE A 240 0.07 21.85 -6.65
N ILE A 241 0.67 22.98 -7.06
CA ILE A 241 2.14 23.13 -7.18
C ILE A 241 2.81 22.90 -5.83
N PHE A 242 2.28 23.47 -4.75
CA PHE A 242 2.78 23.24 -3.40
C PHE A 242 2.71 21.76 -3.04
N TYR A 243 1.54 21.12 -3.21
CA TYR A 243 1.31 19.72 -2.83
C TYR A 243 2.28 18.76 -3.50
N ILE A 244 2.42 18.85 -4.84
CA ILE A 244 3.36 18.00 -5.57
C ILE A 244 4.80 18.30 -5.16
N SER A 245 5.18 19.57 -4.98
CA SER A 245 6.53 19.96 -4.59
C SER A 245 6.94 19.38 -3.24
N ILE A 246 6.04 19.47 -2.25
CA ILE A 246 6.30 18.97 -0.91
C ILE A 246 6.31 17.43 -0.88
N LYS A 247 5.34 16.76 -1.52
CA LYS A 247 5.30 15.30 -1.56
C LYS A 247 6.50 14.73 -2.34
N SER A 248 6.88 15.35 -3.46
CA SER A 248 8.08 15.01 -4.22
C SER A 248 9.35 15.12 -3.37
N TYR A 249 9.50 16.22 -2.64
CA TYR A 249 10.62 16.43 -1.73
C TYR A 249 10.76 15.32 -0.69
N PHE A 250 9.65 14.92 -0.05
CA PHE A 250 9.69 13.84 0.96
C PHE A 250 10.06 12.49 0.37
N ILE A 251 9.56 12.16 -0.83
CA ILE A 251 9.91 10.91 -1.50
C ILE A 251 11.38 10.90 -1.95
N SER A 252 11.91 12.04 -2.42
CA SER A 252 13.32 12.13 -2.86
C SER A 252 14.37 11.92 -1.75
N LYS A 253 13.94 11.94 -0.48
CA LYS A 253 14.78 11.69 0.70
C LYS A 253 14.83 10.24 1.15
N LEU A 254 13.96 9.39 0.59
CA LEU A 254 13.88 7.96 0.87
C LEU A 254 14.86 7.19 -0.01
#